data_AF-A0A4Q2XDU0-F1
#
_entry.id   AF-A0A4Q2XDU0-F1
#
_cell.length_a   1.000
_cell.length_b   1.000
_cell.length_c   1.000
_cell.angle_alpha   90.00
_cell.angle_beta   90.00
_cell.angle_gamma   90.00
#
_symmetry.space_group_name_H-M   'P 1'
#
loop_
_entity.id
_entity.type
_entity.pdbx_description
1 polymer ?
#
loop_
_entity_poly.entity_id
_entity_poly.type
_entity_poly.pdbx_seq_one_letter_code
_entity_poly.pdbx_strand_id
1 'polypeptide(L)'
;MKPRAFQAFATLSPRKTRRAAFVAAAVTFAVSPFVSALTVVWDGGAAGTATDIGTAANWVGDVLPSIVTPDVAEWNGTPSGALSLVYSNNAFAGGAGNGGVSLNIAGTQTSALNIDALAGNTNALRMNGLTVNAGAGAFSLGNGVDAFNLTLGGAPGTHTWVNNSSNPVTIASEVAWGLGGAGAHILSVGGTGTWNFNNP
;
A
#
# COMPACT_ATOMS: atom_id res chain seq x y z
N MET A 1 -7.63 108.31 23.79
CA MET A 1 -8.25 108.17 25.12
C MET A 1 -9.19 106.96 25.04
N LYS A 2 -8.99 105.97 25.94
CA LYS A 2 -9.79 104.77 26.38
C LYS A 2 -11.16 104.46 25.71
N PRO A 3 -11.72 103.21 25.81
CA PRO A 3 -11.14 101.89 26.20
C PRO A 3 -11.76 100.61 25.52
N ARG A 4 -11.15 99.44 25.83
CA ARG A 4 -11.72 98.10 26.16
C ARG A 4 -12.58 97.29 25.16
N ALA A 5 -12.22 96.02 24.99
CA ALA A 5 -12.94 94.78 25.40
C ALA A 5 -12.53 93.59 24.50
N PHE A 6 -11.85 92.55 25.01
CA PHE A 6 -12.36 91.32 25.66
C PHE A 6 -12.79 90.21 24.68
N GLN A 7 -12.51 88.96 25.10
CA GLN A 7 -12.96 87.65 24.58
C GLN A 7 -11.99 86.96 23.59
N ALA A 8 -11.71 85.66 23.66
CA ALA A 8 -12.05 84.62 24.64
C ALA A 8 -11.07 83.44 24.46
N PHE A 9 -10.85 82.71 25.54
CA PHE A 9 -10.23 81.38 25.56
C PHE A 9 -11.26 80.32 25.12
N ALA A 10 -10.88 79.42 24.21
CA ALA A 10 -11.58 78.14 24.03
C ALA A 10 -10.59 77.04 23.59
N THR A 11 -10.07 76.35 24.61
CA THR A 11 -9.82 74.91 24.73
C THR A 11 -9.69 74.07 23.44
N LEU A 12 -8.46 73.75 23.05
CA LEU A 12 -8.16 72.63 22.15
C LEU A 12 -8.09 71.32 22.95
N SER A 13 -8.97 70.38 22.61
CA SER A 13 -9.10 69.04 23.18
C SER A 13 -7.88 68.15 22.87
N PRO A 14 -7.29 67.44 23.86
CA PRO A 14 -6.29 66.42 23.58
C PRO A 14 -6.97 65.17 23.01
N ARG A 15 -6.73 64.90 21.72
CA ARG A 15 -7.13 63.64 21.06
C ARG A 15 -6.38 62.47 21.71
N LYS A 16 -7.15 61.56 22.31
CA LYS A 16 -6.72 60.27 22.87
C LYS A 16 -5.92 59.48 21.82
N THR A 17 -4.62 59.29 22.07
CA THR A 17 -3.74 58.36 21.36
C THR A 17 -4.23 56.93 21.59
N ARG A 18 -4.82 56.32 20.55
CA ARG A 18 -5.23 54.91 20.55
C ARG A 18 -3.96 54.05 20.49
N ARG A 19 -3.66 53.34 21.59
CA ARG A 19 -2.62 52.31 21.65
C ARG A 19 -3.08 51.14 20.78
N ALA A 20 -2.39 50.90 19.66
CA ALA A 20 -2.58 49.70 18.84
C ALA A 20 -1.85 48.53 19.52
N ALA A 21 -2.60 47.59 20.10
CA ALA A 21 -2.08 46.29 20.48
C ALA A 21 -2.17 45.38 19.25
N PHE A 22 -1.03 45.11 18.62
CA PHE A 22 -0.94 44.06 17.60
C PHE A 22 -0.86 42.70 18.31
N VAL A 23 -1.92 41.91 18.16
CA VAL A 23 -1.96 40.50 18.57
C VAL A 23 -1.18 39.70 17.52
N ALA A 24 -0.06 39.09 17.92
CA ALA A 24 0.67 38.15 17.07
C ALA A 24 -0.10 36.82 17.02
N ALA A 25 -0.74 36.53 15.89
CA ALA A 25 -1.32 35.22 15.64
C ALA A 25 -0.18 34.25 15.25
N ALA A 26 0.15 33.33 16.15
CA ALA A 26 1.05 32.21 15.84
C ALA A 26 0.29 31.23 14.92
N VAL A 27 0.66 31.19 13.64
CA VAL A 27 0.16 30.19 12.69
C VAL A 27 1.02 28.94 12.86
N THR A 28 0.52 27.95 13.61
CA THR A 28 1.13 26.63 13.66
C THR A 28 0.70 25.86 12.42
N PHE A 29 1.59 25.71 11.44
CA PHE A 29 1.40 24.75 10.36
C PHE A 29 1.56 23.34 10.95
N ALA A 30 0.45 22.65 11.21
CA ALA A 30 0.47 21.23 11.47
C ALA A 30 0.88 20.51 10.18
N VAL A 31 2.13 20.05 10.11
CA VAL A 31 2.59 19.14 9.05
C VAL A 31 1.93 17.79 9.33
N SER A 32 0.82 17.50 8.67
CA SER A 32 0.25 16.14 8.70
C SER A 32 1.23 15.20 8.00
N PRO A 33 1.62 14.07 8.61
CA PRO A 33 2.42 13.08 7.91
C PRO A 33 1.57 12.48 6.78
N PHE A 34 2.01 12.65 5.54
CA PHE A 34 1.50 11.87 4.42
C PHE A 34 2.07 10.46 4.57
N VAL A 35 1.21 9.47 4.85
CA VAL A 35 1.61 8.06 4.80
C VAL A 35 1.46 7.60 3.35
N SER A 36 2.57 7.36 2.66
CA SER A 36 2.61 6.78 1.32
C SER A 36 2.85 5.27 1.40
N ALA A 37 2.32 4.52 0.44
CA ALA A 37 2.70 3.12 0.25
C ALA A 37 4.23 2.99 0.08
N LEU A 38 4.83 2.04 0.79
CA LEU A 38 6.23 1.67 0.70
C LEU A 38 6.41 0.47 -0.23
N THR A 39 7.60 0.32 -0.80
CA THR A 39 8.03 -0.95 -1.40
C THR A 39 8.91 -1.68 -0.41
N VAL A 40 8.48 -2.86 0.01
CA VAL A 40 9.20 -3.72 0.93
C VAL A 40 9.68 -4.93 0.13
N VAL A 41 11.00 -5.10 0.09
CA VAL A 41 11.66 -6.11 -0.73
C VAL A 41 11.77 -7.41 0.05
N TRP A 42 11.42 -8.53 -0.58
CA TRP A 42 11.69 -9.86 -0.07
C TRP A 42 13.20 -10.12 -0.04
N ASP A 43 13.74 -10.60 1.07
CA ASP A 43 15.16 -10.99 1.17
C ASP A 43 15.36 -12.44 1.61
N GLY A 44 14.30 -13.17 1.94
CA GLY A 44 14.37 -14.55 2.40
C GLY A 44 15.04 -14.70 3.78
N GLY A 45 15.12 -13.60 4.54
CA GLY A 45 15.70 -13.48 5.86
C GLY A 45 17.22 -13.57 5.88
N ALA A 46 17.80 -13.65 7.08
CA ALA A 46 19.26 -13.59 7.26
C ALA A 46 20.06 -14.59 6.42
N ALA A 47 19.47 -15.75 6.08
CA ALA A 47 20.10 -16.77 5.25
C ALA A 47 19.68 -16.75 3.77
N GLY A 48 18.67 -15.95 3.40
CA GLY A 48 18.13 -15.92 2.04
C GLY A 48 17.44 -17.22 1.61
N THR A 49 16.93 -18.00 2.56
CA THR A 49 16.35 -19.34 2.31
C THR A 49 14.98 -19.54 2.95
N ALA A 50 14.45 -18.54 3.64
CA ALA A 50 13.12 -18.62 4.21
C ALA A 50 12.05 -18.72 3.10
N THR A 51 10.89 -19.25 3.45
CA THR A 51 9.82 -19.51 2.48
C THR A 51 8.49 -18.87 2.86
N ASP A 52 8.31 -18.37 4.08
CA ASP A 52 7.02 -17.84 4.52
C ASP A 52 6.92 -16.33 4.33
N ILE A 53 5.99 -15.89 3.47
CA ILE A 53 5.76 -14.47 3.18
C ILE A 53 5.15 -13.72 4.37
N GLY A 54 4.51 -14.43 5.30
CA GLY A 54 3.86 -13.86 6.48
C GLY A 54 4.81 -13.60 7.65
N THR A 55 6.12 -13.81 7.49
CA THR A 55 7.12 -13.62 8.56
C THR A 55 7.93 -12.34 8.30
N ALA A 56 7.87 -11.38 9.21
CA ALA A 56 8.50 -10.06 9.06
C ALA A 56 10.01 -10.13 8.82
N ALA A 57 10.71 -11.05 9.50
CA ALA A 57 12.15 -11.26 9.37
C ALA A 57 12.62 -11.81 8.00
N ASN A 58 11.70 -12.04 7.06
CA ASN A 58 12.01 -12.48 5.69
C ASN A 58 11.92 -11.34 4.66
N TRP A 59 11.77 -10.11 5.15
CA TRP A 59 11.65 -8.89 4.38
C TRP A 59 12.73 -7.92 4.79
N VAL A 60 13.20 -7.10 3.84
CA VAL A 60 14.19 -6.06 4.11
C VAL A 60 13.69 -5.12 5.22
N GLY A 61 14.50 -5.00 6.27
CA GLY A 61 14.18 -4.19 7.45
C GLY A 61 13.34 -4.91 8.50
N ASP A 62 13.21 -6.25 8.38
CA ASP A 62 12.47 -7.11 9.32
C ASP A 62 11.02 -6.64 9.54
N VAL A 63 10.38 -6.14 8.48
CA VAL A 63 9.05 -5.53 8.52
C VAL A 63 8.15 -6.12 7.45
N LEU A 64 6.88 -6.40 7.80
CA LEU A 64 5.89 -6.83 6.82
C LEU A 64 5.40 -5.64 5.97
N PRO A 65 5.17 -5.84 4.66
CA PRO A 65 4.37 -4.91 3.86
C PRO A 65 3.01 -4.66 4.52
N SER A 66 2.60 -3.40 4.63
CA SER A 66 1.30 -3.04 5.19
C SER A 66 0.15 -3.34 4.21
N ILE A 67 -0.96 -3.80 4.77
CA ILE A 67 -2.24 -3.96 4.05
C ILE A 67 -3.21 -2.80 4.30
N VAL A 68 -2.89 -1.94 5.29
CA VAL A 68 -3.72 -0.78 5.66
C VAL A 68 -3.38 0.38 4.76
N THR A 69 -2.09 0.69 4.68
CA THR A 69 -1.49 1.47 3.61
C THR A 69 -1.01 0.45 2.60
N PRO A 70 -1.63 0.32 1.42
CA PRO A 70 -1.38 -0.81 0.52
C PRO A 70 0.04 -0.76 -0.05
N ASP A 71 0.98 -1.31 0.71
CA ASP A 71 2.40 -1.38 0.36
C ASP A 71 2.60 -2.37 -0.79
N VAL A 72 3.76 -2.25 -1.44
CA VAL A 72 4.23 -3.15 -2.47
C VAL A 72 5.17 -4.18 -1.84
N ALA A 73 4.77 -5.44 -1.87
CA ALA A 73 5.65 -6.58 -1.67
C ALA A 73 6.43 -6.86 -2.97
N GLU A 74 7.75 -6.67 -2.95
CA GLU A 74 8.59 -6.79 -4.15
C GLU A 74 9.53 -7.99 -4.10
N TRP A 75 9.54 -8.77 -5.19
CA TRP A 75 10.58 -9.76 -5.47
C TRP A 75 11.48 -9.23 -6.58
N ASN A 76 12.74 -8.96 -6.25
CA ASN A 76 13.68 -8.30 -7.15
C ASN A 76 14.85 -9.17 -7.61
N GLY A 77 14.78 -10.49 -7.45
CA GLY A 77 15.89 -11.40 -7.78
C GLY A 77 16.89 -11.60 -6.63
N THR A 78 16.62 -11.03 -5.46
CA THR A 78 17.36 -11.31 -4.22
C THR A 78 16.41 -12.00 -3.23
N PRO A 79 16.75 -13.19 -2.70
CA PRO A 79 17.86 -14.04 -3.10
C PRO A 79 17.66 -14.58 -4.54
N SER A 80 18.76 -14.92 -5.21
CA SER A 80 18.72 -15.41 -6.58
C SER A 80 18.15 -16.82 -6.67
N GLY A 81 17.39 -17.11 -7.73
CA GLY A 81 16.90 -18.45 -8.03
C GLY A 81 15.38 -18.53 -7.93
N ALA A 82 14.87 -19.74 -8.16
CA ALA A 82 13.44 -20.01 -8.10
C ALA A 82 12.96 -19.97 -6.65
N LEU A 83 11.79 -19.37 -6.44
CA LEU A 83 11.18 -19.22 -5.12
C LEU A 83 9.89 -20.03 -5.07
N SER A 84 9.77 -20.88 -4.06
CA SER A 84 8.53 -21.58 -3.71
C SER A 84 8.16 -21.16 -2.30
N LEU A 85 7.26 -20.18 -2.22
CA LEU A 85 6.90 -19.51 -0.97
C LEU A 85 5.53 -19.98 -0.49
N VAL A 86 5.31 -19.84 0.81
CA VAL A 86 4.06 -20.15 1.48
C VAL A 86 3.51 -18.92 2.20
N TYR A 87 2.20 -18.85 2.29
CA TYR A 87 1.47 -17.96 3.20
C TYR A 87 0.91 -18.81 4.33
N SER A 88 1.50 -18.72 5.52
CA SER A 88 1.18 -19.64 6.62
C SER A 88 0.23 -19.11 7.69
N ASN A 89 0.02 -17.80 7.74
CA ASN A 89 -0.56 -17.12 8.89
C ASN A 89 -1.56 -16.04 8.47
N ASN A 90 -1.86 -15.08 9.35
CA ASN A 90 -2.83 -14.01 9.11
C ASN A 90 -2.22 -12.64 8.77
N ALA A 91 -0.92 -12.57 8.46
CA ALA A 91 -0.17 -11.33 8.25
C ALA A 91 -0.84 -10.36 7.26
N PHE A 92 -1.46 -10.90 6.21
CA PHE A 92 -2.09 -10.14 5.13
C PHE A 92 -3.62 -10.32 5.06
N ALA A 93 -4.28 -10.85 6.09
CA ALA A 93 -5.72 -11.12 6.05
C ALA A 93 -6.57 -9.84 6.12
N GLY A 94 -6.30 -9.03 7.14
CA GLY A 94 -7.02 -7.78 7.41
C GLY A 94 -8.53 -7.94 7.62
N GLY A 95 -9.18 -6.79 7.82
CA GLY A 95 -10.63 -6.66 7.89
C GLY A 95 -11.21 -5.92 6.70
N ALA A 96 -12.53 -5.81 6.65
CA ALA A 96 -13.22 -5.10 5.59
C ALA A 96 -12.71 -3.65 5.47
N GLY A 97 -12.50 -3.19 4.24
CA GLY A 97 -11.96 -1.86 3.94
C GLY A 97 -10.43 -1.72 3.99
N ASN A 98 -9.67 -2.71 4.50
CA ASN A 98 -8.22 -2.70 4.30
C ASN A 98 -7.88 -2.90 2.83
N GLY A 99 -6.92 -2.12 2.31
CA GLY A 99 -6.52 -2.11 0.90
C GLY A 99 -5.94 -3.43 0.40
N GLY A 100 -5.23 -4.15 1.27
CA GLY A 100 -4.46 -5.33 0.88
C GLY A 100 -3.05 -4.97 0.41
N VAL A 101 -2.22 -5.98 0.20
CA VAL A 101 -0.85 -5.81 -0.31
C VAL A 101 -0.86 -5.80 -1.84
N SER A 102 0.00 -5.01 -2.46
CA SER A 102 0.27 -5.08 -3.90
C SER A 102 1.50 -5.94 -4.14
N LEU A 103 1.49 -6.83 -5.12
CA LEU A 103 2.66 -7.65 -5.45
C LEU A 103 3.39 -7.06 -6.66
N ASN A 104 4.71 -6.97 -6.58
CA ASN A 104 5.56 -6.60 -7.71
C ASN A 104 6.65 -7.65 -7.92
N ILE A 105 6.67 -8.25 -9.11
CA ILE A 105 7.71 -9.19 -9.52
C ILE A 105 8.57 -8.43 -10.52
N ALA A 106 9.75 -7.98 -10.07
CA ALA A 106 10.62 -7.16 -10.89
C ALA A 106 11.25 -7.98 -12.02
N GLY A 107 11.68 -7.30 -13.09
CA GLY A 107 12.33 -7.94 -14.25
C GLY A 107 13.64 -8.66 -13.90
N THR A 108 14.21 -8.36 -12.74
CA THR A 108 15.41 -8.99 -12.19
C THR A 108 15.12 -10.32 -11.46
N GLN A 109 13.87 -10.58 -11.05
CA GLN A 109 13.43 -11.91 -10.60
C GLN A 109 13.18 -12.80 -11.82
N THR A 110 14.26 -13.24 -12.48
CA THR A 110 14.20 -13.99 -13.75
C THR A 110 13.79 -15.46 -13.57
N SER A 111 14.01 -16.02 -12.38
CA SER A 111 13.58 -17.36 -12.02
C SER A 111 12.14 -17.36 -11.53
N ALA A 112 11.45 -18.50 -11.66
CA ALA A 112 10.04 -18.63 -11.30
C ALA A 112 9.78 -18.32 -9.81
N LEU A 113 8.61 -17.73 -9.54
CA LEU A 113 8.09 -17.47 -8.20
C LEU A 113 6.71 -18.12 -8.06
N ASN A 114 6.58 -19.01 -7.09
CA ASN A 114 5.31 -19.55 -6.65
C ASN A 114 5.00 -19.06 -5.23
N ILE A 115 3.74 -18.67 -4.98
CA ILE A 115 3.23 -18.42 -3.63
C ILE A 115 2.00 -19.30 -3.45
N ASP A 116 1.97 -20.10 -2.40
CA ASP A 116 0.86 -20.99 -2.08
C ASP A 116 0.41 -20.82 -0.61
N ALA A 117 -0.75 -21.34 -0.23
CA ALA A 117 -1.12 -21.43 1.17
C ALA A 117 -0.32 -22.57 1.86
N LEU A 118 0.14 -22.34 3.09
CA LEU A 118 0.58 -23.47 3.92
C LEU A 118 -0.63 -24.34 4.26
N ALA A 119 -0.42 -25.65 4.33
CA ALA A 119 -1.46 -26.59 4.68
C ALA A 119 -2.21 -26.19 5.96
N GLY A 120 -3.54 -26.17 5.88
CA GLY A 120 -4.43 -25.76 6.97
C GLY A 120 -4.56 -24.24 7.19
N ASN A 121 -3.88 -23.38 6.43
CA ASN A 121 -4.10 -21.94 6.53
C ASN A 121 -5.42 -21.54 5.88
N THR A 122 -6.37 -21.08 6.69
CA THR A 122 -7.68 -20.59 6.22
C THR A 122 -7.75 -19.08 6.05
N ASN A 123 -6.65 -18.36 6.33
CA ASN A 123 -6.62 -16.92 6.16
C ASN A 123 -6.48 -16.56 4.68
N ALA A 124 -7.16 -15.49 4.25
CA ALA A 124 -7.05 -15.01 2.89
C ALA A 124 -5.85 -14.07 2.72
N LEU A 125 -5.07 -14.23 1.66
CA LEU A 125 -4.12 -13.19 1.25
C LEU A 125 -4.92 -12.03 0.61
N ARG A 126 -4.98 -10.88 1.29
CA ARG A 126 -5.69 -9.72 0.78
C ARG A 126 -4.81 -8.94 -0.18
N MET A 127 -5.24 -8.84 -1.44
CA MET A 127 -4.50 -8.24 -2.53
C MET A 127 -5.14 -6.95 -3.03
N ASN A 128 -4.31 -5.93 -3.25
CA ASN A 128 -4.70 -4.67 -3.89
C ASN A 128 -4.35 -4.66 -5.40
N GLY A 129 -3.26 -5.34 -5.79
CA GLY A 129 -2.77 -5.32 -7.15
C GLY A 129 -1.65 -6.33 -7.39
N LEU A 130 -1.32 -6.54 -8.66
CA LEU A 130 -0.22 -7.39 -9.10
C LEU A 130 0.43 -6.79 -10.33
N THR A 131 1.74 -6.65 -10.31
CA THR A 131 2.55 -6.27 -11.47
C THR A 131 3.66 -7.29 -11.67
N VAL A 132 3.73 -7.89 -12.86
CA VAL A 132 4.84 -8.74 -13.30
C VAL A 132 5.57 -8.00 -14.41
N ASN A 133 6.78 -7.55 -14.14
CA ASN A 133 7.55 -6.70 -15.05
C ASN A 133 8.15 -7.49 -16.22
N ALA A 134 8.45 -6.80 -17.31
CA ALA A 134 9.18 -7.38 -18.42
C ALA A 134 10.53 -7.97 -17.94
N GLY A 135 10.84 -9.19 -18.36
CA GLY A 135 12.04 -9.93 -17.91
C GLY A 135 11.82 -10.83 -16.70
N ALA A 136 10.72 -10.68 -15.96
CA ALA A 136 10.42 -11.53 -14.80
C ALA A 136 10.15 -12.99 -15.21
N GLY A 137 10.49 -13.93 -14.33
CA GLY A 137 10.17 -15.35 -14.47
C GLY A 137 8.66 -15.61 -14.44
N ALA A 138 8.27 -16.88 -14.62
CA ALA A 138 6.88 -17.29 -14.44
C ALA A 138 6.43 -17.03 -13.00
N PHE A 139 5.19 -16.58 -12.83
CA PHE A 139 4.59 -16.33 -11.53
C PHE A 139 3.34 -17.20 -11.34
N SER A 140 3.17 -17.77 -10.16
CA SER A 140 1.95 -18.52 -9.82
C SER A 140 1.46 -18.25 -8.40
N LEU A 141 0.12 -18.20 -8.29
CA LEU A 141 -0.60 -18.25 -7.03
C LEU A 141 -1.26 -19.64 -6.94
N GLY A 142 -0.91 -20.37 -5.88
CA GLY A 142 -1.37 -21.73 -5.61
C GLY A 142 -0.37 -22.79 -6.08
N ASN A 143 -0.87 -23.82 -6.76
CA ASN A 143 -0.20 -25.06 -7.16
C ASN A 143 -0.06 -26.11 -6.02
N GLY A 144 -0.90 -25.99 -4.99
CA GLY A 144 -0.93 -26.86 -3.81
C GLY A 144 -2.06 -27.88 -3.80
N VAL A 145 -2.30 -28.46 -2.62
CA VAL A 145 -3.43 -29.38 -2.37
C VAL A 145 -4.58 -28.66 -1.67
N ASP A 146 -4.27 -27.70 -0.79
CA ASP A 146 -5.25 -26.99 0.03
C ASP A 146 -5.73 -25.71 -0.64
N ALA A 147 -6.92 -25.25 -0.26
CA ALA A 147 -7.48 -24.03 -0.80
C ALA A 147 -6.61 -22.80 -0.48
N PHE A 148 -6.19 -22.07 -1.52
CA PHE A 148 -5.50 -20.80 -1.34
C PHE A 148 -6.50 -19.64 -1.42
N ASN A 149 -6.91 -19.15 -0.25
CA ASN A 149 -7.86 -18.06 -0.16
C ASN A 149 -7.20 -16.72 -0.55
N LEU A 150 -7.78 -16.03 -1.54
CA LEU A 150 -7.42 -14.66 -1.91
C LEU A 150 -8.59 -13.73 -1.61
N THR A 151 -8.31 -12.49 -1.23
CA THR A 151 -9.33 -11.45 -1.11
C THR A 151 -8.95 -10.25 -1.95
N LEU A 152 -9.83 -9.81 -2.85
CA LEU A 152 -9.70 -8.52 -3.52
C LEU A 152 -9.95 -7.42 -2.48
N GLY A 153 -8.88 -6.74 -2.05
CA GLY A 153 -8.91 -5.80 -0.95
C GLY A 153 -9.66 -4.49 -1.25
N GLY A 154 -9.59 -3.55 -0.32
CA GLY A 154 -10.12 -2.21 -0.44
C GLY A 154 -11.65 -2.14 -0.56
N ALA A 155 -12.11 -0.99 -1.05
CA ALA A 155 -13.51 -0.73 -1.37
C ALA A 155 -13.90 -1.37 -2.71
N PRO A 156 -15.21 -1.52 -2.99
CA PRO A 156 -15.71 -1.88 -4.32
C PRO A 156 -15.07 -1.03 -5.43
N GLY A 157 -14.65 -1.67 -6.51
CA GLY A 157 -13.89 -1.00 -7.57
C GLY A 157 -13.13 -1.96 -8.47
N THR A 158 -12.25 -1.40 -9.29
CA THR A 158 -11.40 -2.17 -10.20
C THR A 158 -10.04 -2.45 -9.58
N HIS A 159 -9.71 -3.72 -9.47
CA HIS A 159 -8.42 -4.26 -9.07
C HIS A 159 -7.61 -4.57 -10.32
N THR A 160 -6.52 -3.84 -10.54
CA THR A 160 -5.75 -3.94 -11.79
C THR A 160 -4.54 -4.82 -11.60
N TRP A 161 -4.47 -5.89 -12.37
CA TRP A 161 -3.36 -6.83 -12.40
C TRP A 161 -2.72 -6.83 -13.78
N VAL A 162 -1.40 -6.71 -13.86
CA VAL A 162 -0.67 -6.53 -15.12
C VAL A 162 0.45 -7.55 -15.23
N ASN A 163 0.47 -8.29 -16.33
CA ASN A 163 1.59 -9.13 -16.72
C ASN A 163 2.26 -8.55 -17.97
N ASN A 164 3.43 -7.94 -17.81
CA ASN A 164 4.28 -7.45 -18.91
C ASN A 164 5.44 -8.40 -19.24
N SER A 165 5.54 -9.54 -18.55
CA SER A 165 6.53 -10.57 -18.85
C SER A 165 6.12 -11.42 -20.06
N SER A 166 7.10 -12.01 -20.73
CA SER A 166 6.87 -13.08 -21.71
C SER A 166 6.50 -14.41 -21.05
N ASN A 167 6.70 -14.54 -19.73
CA ASN A 167 6.34 -15.73 -18.96
C ASN A 167 4.89 -15.65 -18.44
N PRO A 168 4.22 -16.79 -18.24
CA PRO A 168 2.83 -16.79 -17.80
C PRO A 168 2.69 -16.39 -16.32
N VAL A 169 1.56 -15.74 -16.01
CA VAL A 169 0.98 -15.72 -14.67
C VAL A 169 -0.06 -16.84 -14.59
N THR A 170 0.04 -17.71 -13.59
CA THR A 170 -0.91 -18.82 -13.38
C THR A 170 -1.63 -18.67 -12.06
N ILE A 171 -2.96 -18.66 -12.11
CA ILE A 171 -3.83 -18.79 -10.96
C ILE A 171 -4.32 -20.23 -10.93
N ALA A 172 -3.88 -20.98 -9.93
CA ALA A 172 -4.19 -22.40 -9.81
C ALA A 172 -5.67 -22.65 -9.44
N SER A 173 -6.11 -23.90 -9.58
CA SER A 173 -7.52 -24.32 -9.45
C SER A 173 -8.10 -24.16 -8.05
N GLU A 174 -7.26 -24.29 -7.04
CA GLU A 174 -7.59 -24.26 -5.62
C GLU A 174 -7.59 -22.83 -5.04
N VAL A 175 -7.30 -21.82 -5.89
CA VAL A 175 -7.43 -20.42 -5.51
C VAL A 175 -8.91 -20.06 -5.36
N ALA A 176 -9.30 -19.74 -4.12
CA ALA A 176 -10.65 -19.32 -3.76
C ALA A 176 -10.74 -17.81 -3.60
N TRP A 177 -11.70 -17.17 -4.28
CA TRP A 177 -11.82 -15.71 -4.32
C TRP A 177 -12.85 -15.17 -3.32
N GLY A 178 -12.40 -14.23 -2.50
CA GLY A 178 -13.22 -13.42 -1.61
C GLY A 178 -13.19 -11.93 -1.98
N LEU A 179 -14.15 -11.18 -1.45
CA LEU A 179 -14.26 -9.74 -1.64
C LEU A 179 -13.97 -9.00 -0.33
N GLY A 180 -13.20 -7.92 -0.41
CA GLY A 180 -12.72 -7.15 0.73
C GLY A 180 -13.79 -6.29 1.42
N GLY A 181 -15.00 -6.24 0.88
CA GLY A 181 -16.15 -5.50 1.40
C GLY A 181 -17.44 -5.84 0.65
N ALA A 182 -18.53 -5.15 0.99
CA ALA A 182 -19.80 -5.26 0.29
C ALA A 182 -19.78 -4.43 -1.01
N GLY A 183 -20.30 -4.97 -2.10
CA GLY A 183 -20.41 -4.28 -3.39
C GLY A 183 -19.68 -5.02 -4.51
N ALA A 184 -19.70 -4.43 -5.71
CA ALA A 184 -19.10 -5.04 -6.88
C ALA A 184 -17.59 -4.78 -6.94
N HIS A 185 -16.82 -5.85 -7.12
CA HIS A 185 -15.40 -5.79 -7.41
C HIS A 185 -15.13 -6.34 -8.81
N ILE A 186 -14.24 -5.69 -9.54
CA ILE A 186 -13.82 -6.10 -10.87
C ILE A 186 -12.33 -6.43 -10.79
N LEU A 187 -11.96 -7.67 -11.09
CA LEU A 187 -10.56 -8.00 -11.37
C LEU A 187 -10.29 -7.72 -12.85
N SER A 188 -9.50 -6.69 -13.13
CA SER A 188 -9.04 -6.34 -14.47
C SER A 188 -7.64 -6.87 -14.69
N VAL A 189 -7.51 -7.93 -15.48
CA VAL A 189 -6.20 -8.43 -15.93
C VAL A 189 -5.79 -7.80 -17.25
N GLY A 190 -4.51 -7.47 -17.39
CA GLY A 190 -3.95 -6.87 -18.60
C GLY A 190 -2.45 -7.09 -18.74
N GLY A 191 -1.84 -6.28 -19.60
CA GLY A 191 -0.43 -6.42 -19.99
C GLY A 191 -0.25 -7.28 -21.26
N THR A 192 0.99 -7.44 -21.69
CA THR A 192 1.36 -8.17 -22.92
C THR A 192 1.59 -9.67 -22.70
N GLY A 193 1.67 -10.11 -21.44
CA GLY A 193 1.94 -11.48 -21.05
C GLY A 193 0.70 -12.36 -20.96
N THR A 194 0.93 -13.66 -20.82
CA THR A 194 -0.14 -14.67 -20.75
C THR A 194 -0.71 -14.78 -19.33
N TRP A 195 -2.03 -14.97 -19.25
CA TRP A 195 -2.76 -15.26 -18.02
C TRP A 195 -3.42 -16.64 -18.13
N ASN A 196 -3.12 -17.52 -17.18
CA ASN A 196 -3.74 -18.83 -17.06
C ASN A 196 -4.61 -18.86 -15.79
N PHE A 197 -5.90 -19.11 -15.96
CA PHE A 197 -6.81 -19.35 -14.85
C PHE A 197 -7.26 -20.81 -14.92
N ASN A 198 -6.86 -21.60 -13.93
CA ASN A 198 -7.16 -23.04 -13.89
C ASN A 198 -8.37 -23.36 -13.00
N ASN A 199 -9.07 -22.34 -12.50
CA ASN A 199 -10.29 -22.51 -11.74
C ASN A 199 -11.48 -22.74 -12.72
N PRO A 200 -12.16 -23.91 -12.67
CA PRO A 200 -13.29 -24.21 -13.55
C PRO A 200 -14.53 -23.34 -13.31
#